data_AF-A0A371B0C4-F1
#
_entry.id   AF-A0A371B0C4-F1
#
_cell.length_a   1.000
_cell.length_b   1.000
_cell.length_c   1.000
_cell.angle_alpha   90.00
_cell.angle_beta   90.00
_cell.angle_gamma   90.00
#
_symmetry.space_group_name_H-M   'P 1'
#
loop_
_entity.id
_entity.type
_entity.pdbx_description
1 polymer ?
#
loop_
_entity_poly.entity_id
_entity_poly.type
_entity_poly.pdbx_seq_one_letter_code
_entity_poly.pdbx_strand_id
1 'polypeptide(L)'
;MKSPVLVGAALLTLISLGMASASEMLAPKVTISPVDWPAAAAALKETIKDLGDGTPAEQFARLNAITEKRLPGIAKSSVPVLLPIDLAALKADGDKTEAKTSDKYFGPFHPTQYFLPGPAGYSGTYLLDIGGGPFKVSYKKKPVEIEFTGAAFTYNLDGPSHEEVFTPKDKDLVAQFPGIKRLLHEAHVRYAFERYGVPYILSIQCYDRRPSSKFLSCREADPIAEAFLKRLQIAGGTPQKIKEPKLDLTRPEAKSDFTYYAPGDLIPGSGYKKEPGTADYHVYAIMRFPIANAPAYVKSQSFMPWGDCYRTGHTGRIGRKDAPYSCKVNGLPLTFNESAPVNFNYPWRDNFCEYRDFQVGQCAGGRGHQGQDIRPSNCVMTNEGSDRCEPYHHTIAAARDGLIWRLKGNLAAYLVLNNANEFVRLRYLHMNPDYMDAEGLLTGRQVSEGEIIGKVATWGDYESGTSYHLHFNMQVVTKSGWVWVNPYMSLVLSYEKMIRGRGTELKEGDPLPPVPAKPPVILNPSLVAADKTAPANGAATQAEKPKAKSILEKVRKKIRRYRRKPRTETDE
;
A
#
# COMPACT_ATOMS: atom_id res chain seq x y z
N MET A 1 12.87 78.93 -2.39
CA MET A 1 13.64 77.80 -1.83
C MET A 1 12.96 76.52 -2.26
N LYS A 2 13.68 75.66 -2.99
CA LYS A 2 13.17 74.42 -3.59
C LYS A 2 13.28 73.28 -2.56
N SER A 3 12.18 72.60 -2.27
CA SER A 3 12.19 71.29 -1.62
C SER A 3 11.63 70.25 -2.61
N PRO A 4 12.33 69.14 -2.88
CA PRO A 4 11.80 68.07 -3.70
C PRO A 4 10.97 67.13 -2.82
N VAL A 5 9.74 66.85 -3.23
CA VAL A 5 8.92 65.78 -2.66
C VAL A 5 9.34 64.47 -3.32
N LEU A 6 9.92 63.56 -2.55
CA LEU A 6 10.17 62.18 -2.93
C LEU A 6 8.83 61.48 -3.18
N VAL A 7 8.61 61.01 -4.41
CA VAL A 7 7.57 60.01 -4.72
C VAL A 7 8.18 58.64 -4.47
N GLY A 8 7.91 58.07 -3.30
CA GLY A 8 8.24 56.68 -3.00
C GLY A 8 7.23 55.75 -3.68
N ALA A 9 7.64 55.08 -4.75
CA ALA A 9 6.89 53.97 -5.32
C ALA A 9 6.96 52.77 -4.36
N ALA A 10 5.87 52.51 -3.64
CA ALA A 10 5.70 51.28 -2.88
C ALA A 10 5.44 50.13 -3.87
N LEU A 11 6.48 49.33 -4.14
CA LEU A 11 6.37 48.08 -4.86
C LEU A 11 5.68 47.07 -3.94
N LEU A 12 4.36 46.91 -4.04
CA LEU A 12 3.64 45.79 -3.44
C LEU A 12 4.02 44.51 -4.20
N THR A 13 4.97 43.76 -3.65
CA THR A 13 5.16 42.34 -3.99
C THR A 13 3.96 41.56 -3.45
N LEU A 14 2.96 41.35 -4.32
CA LEU A 14 1.91 40.36 -4.13
C LEU A 14 2.56 38.96 -4.15
N ILE A 15 2.96 38.48 -2.97
CA ILE A 15 3.19 37.06 -2.73
C ILE A 15 1.81 36.42 -2.66
N SER A 16 1.34 35.86 -3.76
CA SER A 16 0.17 34.99 -3.81
C SER A 16 0.51 33.64 -3.17
N LEU A 17 0.55 33.62 -1.84
CA LEU A 17 0.33 32.40 -1.07
C LEU A 17 -1.14 32.01 -1.28
N GLY A 18 -1.39 31.09 -2.21
CA GLY A 18 -2.67 30.41 -2.32
C GLY A 18 -2.91 29.57 -1.07
N MET A 19 -3.40 30.19 0.00
CA MET A 19 -4.05 29.46 1.09
C MET A 19 -5.39 28.97 0.54
N ALA A 20 -5.44 27.73 0.08
CA ALA A 20 -6.70 27.05 -0.13
C ALA A 20 -7.51 27.15 1.17
N SER A 21 -8.75 27.65 1.08
CA SER A 21 -9.64 27.67 2.24
C SER A 21 -9.87 26.23 2.69
N ALA A 22 -9.65 25.95 3.98
CA ALA A 22 -9.96 24.67 4.62
C ALA A 22 -11.37 24.21 4.23
N SER A 23 -11.44 23.25 3.29
CA SER A 23 -12.61 22.52 2.74
C SER A 23 -12.42 22.06 1.28
N GLU A 24 -11.45 22.63 0.55
CA GLU A 24 -11.22 22.28 -0.86
C GLU A 24 -10.20 21.13 -1.00
N MET A 25 -10.64 20.00 -1.58
CA MET A 25 -9.78 18.86 -1.90
C MET A 25 -8.85 19.23 -3.06
N LEU A 26 -7.59 18.83 -2.98
CA LEU A 26 -6.57 19.18 -3.98
C LEU A 26 -6.27 17.99 -4.91
N ALA A 27 -6.04 18.29 -6.18
CA ALA A 27 -5.47 17.31 -7.11
C ALA A 27 -3.95 17.24 -6.90
N PRO A 28 -3.34 16.04 -6.99
CA PRO A 28 -1.91 15.89 -6.77
C PRO A 28 -1.11 16.62 -7.84
N LYS A 29 0.01 17.23 -7.43
CA LYS A 29 0.97 17.80 -8.37
C LYS A 29 1.75 16.68 -9.05
N VAL A 30 1.92 16.77 -10.36
CA VAL A 30 2.63 15.75 -11.15
C VAL A 30 3.64 16.40 -12.09
N THR A 31 4.71 15.67 -12.41
CA THR A 31 5.68 16.02 -13.44
C THR A 31 5.57 15.03 -14.59
N ILE A 32 5.23 15.50 -15.78
CA ILE A 32 5.15 14.67 -17.00
C ILE A 32 6.56 14.41 -17.56
N SER A 33 6.81 13.18 -17.98
CA SER A 33 8.06 12.78 -18.63
C SER A 33 8.12 13.22 -20.10
N PRO A 34 9.15 13.96 -20.52
CA PRO A 34 9.38 14.29 -21.93
C PRO A 34 10.01 13.09 -22.66
N VAL A 35 9.19 12.09 -23.01
CA VAL A 35 9.68 10.81 -23.56
C VAL A 35 10.38 11.00 -24.91
N ASP A 36 11.66 10.63 -24.96
CA ASP A 36 12.50 10.71 -26.16
C ASP A 36 12.50 9.38 -26.93
N TRP A 37 11.41 9.16 -27.67
CA TRP A 37 11.25 8.01 -28.56
C TRP A 37 12.30 7.93 -29.69
N PRO A 38 12.74 9.04 -30.31
CA PRO A 38 13.87 9.02 -31.24
C PRO A 38 15.16 8.44 -30.63
N ALA A 39 15.55 8.89 -29.43
CA ALA A 39 16.73 8.35 -28.74
C ALA A 39 16.55 6.87 -28.36
N ALA A 40 15.35 6.47 -27.93
CA ALA A 40 15.06 5.06 -27.64
C ALA A 40 15.16 4.18 -28.90
N ALA A 41 14.61 4.63 -30.03
CA ALA A 41 14.70 3.92 -31.31
C ALA A 41 16.16 3.82 -31.81
N ALA A 42 16.96 4.88 -31.64
CA ALA A 42 18.38 4.83 -32.01
C ALA A 42 19.14 3.76 -31.21
N ALA A 43 18.95 3.70 -29.89
CA ALA A 43 19.57 2.69 -29.02
C ALA A 43 19.09 1.25 -29.32
N LEU A 44 17.84 1.10 -29.77
CA LEU A 44 17.28 -0.20 -30.15
C LEU A 44 18.01 -0.80 -31.37
N LYS A 45 18.43 0.02 -32.34
CA LYS A 45 19.18 -0.44 -33.52
C LYS A 45 20.54 -1.06 -33.16
N GLU A 46 21.18 -0.58 -32.10
CA GLU A 46 22.43 -1.16 -31.60
C GLU A 46 22.20 -2.53 -30.94
N THR A 47 21.00 -2.74 -30.37
CA THR A 47 20.64 -3.96 -29.63
C THR A 47 20.10 -5.06 -30.55
N ILE A 48 19.30 -4.71 -31.56
CA ILE A 48 18.70 -5.64 -32.52
C ILE A 48 18.95 -5.14 -33.95
N LYS A 49 20.06 -5.59 -34.56
CA LYS A 49 20.53 -5.13 -35.88
C LYS A 49 19.50 -5.33 -37.02
N ASP A 50 18.69 -6.37 -36.93
CA ASP A 50 17.73 -6.75 -37.99
C ASP A 50 16.26 -6.40 -37.65
N LEU A 51 16.02 -5.34 -36.88
CA LEU A 51 14.65 -4.89 -36.61
C LEU A 51 14.04 -4.09 -37.78
N GLY A 52 14.88 -3.57 -38.67
CA GLY A 52 14.51 -2.76 -39.83
C GLY A 52 14.48 -1.25 -39.52
N ASP A 53 14.68 -0.44 -40.56
CA ASP A 53 14.55 1.02 -40.48
C ASP A 53 13.08 1.47 -40.43
N GLY A 54 12.87 2.75 -40.08
CA GLY A 54 11.55 3.38 -40.01
C GLY A 54 11.45 4.41 -38.90
N THR A 55 10.25 4.95 -38.73
CA THR A 55 9.89 5.82 -37.60
C THR A 55 10.02 5.06 -36.27
N PRO A 56 10.16 5.76 -35.12
CA PRO A 56 10.12 5.11 -33.81
C PRO A 56 8.87 4.24 -33.61
N ALA A 57 7.70 4.67 -34.09
CA ALA A 57 6.46 3.90 -33.97
C ALA A 57 6.54 2.55 -34.70
N GLU A 58 7.07 2.52 -35.93
CA GLU A 58 7.21 1.29 -36.71
C GLU A 58 8.23 0.33 -36.09
N GLN A 59 9.36 0.84 -35.60
CA GLN A 59 10.38 0.03 -34.92
C GLN A 59 9.83 -0.60 -33.64
N PHE A 60 9.16 0.18 -32.80
CA PHE A 60 8.56 -0.33 -31.57
C PHE A 60 7.37 -1.27 -31.83
N ALA A 61 6.59 -1.07 -32.89
CA ALA A 61 5.57 -2.03 -33.29
C ALA A 61 6.15 -3.42 -33.63
N ARG A 62 7.29 -3.46 -34.35
CA ARG A 62 8.01 -4.71 -34.64
C ARG A 62 8.59 -5.34 -33.38
N LEU A 63 9.16 -4.54 -32.48
CA LEU A 63 9.65 -5.02 -31.19
C LEU A 63 8.52 -5.62 -30.34
N ASN A 64 7.39 -4.91 -30.23
CA ASN A 64 6.21 -5.39 -29.51
C ASN A 64 5.73 -6.72 -30.10
N ALA A 65 5.72 -6.91 -31.42
CA ALA A 65 5.34 -8.19 -32.03
C ALA A 65 6.23 -9.37 -31.60
N ILE A 66 7.51 -9.12 -31.25
CA ILE A 66 8.42 -10.13 -30.71
C ILE A 66 8.11 -10.40 -29.24
N THR A 67 7.90 -9.36 -28.44
CA THR A 67 7.83 -9.45 -26.97
C THR A 67 6.44 -9.70 -26.41
N GLU A 68 5.36 -9.35 -27.12
CA GLU A 68 3.95 -9.49 -26.70
C GLU A 68 3.59 -10.93 -26.30
N LYS A 69 4.23 -11.93 -26.93
CA LYS A 69 4.04 -13.36 -26.62
C LYS A 69 4.46 -13.70 -25.19
N ARG A 70 5.50 -13.04 -24.69
CA ARG A 70 6.05 -13.23 -23.35
C ARG A 70 5.49 -12.22 -22.35
N LEU A 71 5.19 -11.02 -22.82
CA LEU A 71 4.76 -9.87 -22.02
C LEU A 71 3.49 -9.30 -22.64
N PRO A 72 2.32 -9.91 -22.38
CA PRO A 72 1.06 -9.46 -22.95
C PRO A 72 0.77 -8.00 -22.62
N GLY A 73 0.32 -7.25 -23.61
CA GLY A 73 -0.02 -5.84 -23.51
C GLY A 73 1.18 -4.89 -23.42
N ILE A 74 2.41 -5.32 -23.70
CA ILE A 74 3.61 -4.46 -23.59
C ILE A 74 3.48 -3.16 -24.39
N ALA A 75 2.76 -3.20 -25.51
CA ALA A 75 2.46 -2.03 -26.33
C ALA A 75 1.59 -0.97 -25.60
N LYS A 76 0.92 -1.30 -24.50
CA LYS A 76 0.10 -0.34 -23.72
C LYS A 76 0.94 0.67 -22.95
N SER A 77 2.23 0.39 -22.73
CA SER A 77 3.14 1.31 -22.05
C SER A 77 3.35 2.57 -22.90
N SER A 78 3.15 3.73 -22.28
CA SER A 78 3.43 5.05 -22.87
C SER A 78 4.88 5.49 -22.77
N VAL A 79 5.74 4.66 -22.18
CA VAL A 79 7.19 4.86 -22.09
C VAL A 79 7.92 3.64 -22.67
N PRO A 80 9.19 3.79 -23.11
CA PRO A 80 10.03 2.65 -23.45
C PRO A 80 10.11 1.68 -22.28
N VAL A 81 9.80 0.41 -22.53
CA VAL A 81 9.87 -0.64 -21.51
C VAL A 81 11.31 -1.14 -21.46
N LEU A 82 11.91 -1.15 -20.27
CA LEU A 82 13.25 -1.70 -20.03
C LEU A 82 13.12 -2.95 -19.16
N LEU A 83 13.68 -4.09 -19.59
CA LEU A 83 13.59 -5.35 -18.83
C LEU A 83 14.93 -6.10 -18.87
N PRO A 84 15.24 -6.95 -17.88
CA PRO A 84 16.48 -7.72 -17.84
C PRO A 84 16.42 -8.96 -18.76
N ILE A 85 16.01 -8.76 -20.02
CA ILE A 85 15.65 -9.81 -20.97
C ILE A 85 16.67 -9.93 -22.10
N ASP A 86 16.97 -11.15 -22.52
CA ASP A 86 17.74 -11.47 -23.72
C ASP A 86 16.81 -11.54 -24.94
N LEU A 87 16.69 -10.41 -25.64
CA LEU A 87 15.82 -10.29 -26.81
C LEU A 87 16.34 -11.06 -28.01
N ALA A 88 17.65 -11.23 -28.14
CA ALA A 88 18.24 -11.97 -29.24
C ALA A 88 17.86 -13.46 -29.15
N ALA A 89 17.99 -14.05 -27.95
CA ALA A 89 17.55 -15.41 -27.70
C ALA A 89 16.03 -15.58 -27.85
N LEU A 90 15.23 -14.63 -27.36
CA LEU A 90 13.78 -14.67 -27.51
C LEU A 90 13.36 -14.62 -28.99
N LYS A 91 13.96 -13.72 -29.77
CA LYS A 91 13.71 -13.60 -31.22
C LYS A 91 14.11 -14.89 -31.96
N ALA A 92 15.26 -15.48 -31.60
CA ALA A 92 15.76 -16.71 -32.23
C ALA A 92 14.84 -17.92 -32.00
N ASP A 93 14.12 -17.96 -30.88
CA ASP A 93 13.14 -19.02 -30.61
C ASP A 93 11.79 -18.81 -31.29
N GLY A 94 11.47 -17.59 -31.75
CA GLY A 94 10.32 -17.32 -32.61
C GLY A 94 8.97 -17.71 -32.01
N ASP A 95 8.36 -18.78 -32.54
CA ASP A 95 7.03 -19.29 -32.15
C ASP A 95 7.08 -20.53 -31.25
N LYS A 96 8.27 -20.98 -30.86
CA LYS A 96 8.43 -22.09 -29.94
C LYS A 96 7.70 -21.83 -28.61
N THR A 97 7.18 -22.88 -27.98
CA THR A 97 6.46 -22.79 -26.69
C THR A 97 7.32 -22.13 -25.61
N GLU A 98 8.63 -22.37 -25.63
CA GLU A 98 9.61 -21.81 -24.72
C GLU A 98 9.64 -20.28 -24.74
N ALA A 99 9.40 -19.64 -25.89
CA ALA A 99 9.35 -18.18 -26.01
C ALA A 99 8.20 -17.57 -25.19
N LYS A 100 7.17 -18.36 -24.88
CA LYS A 100 6.01 -17.92 -24.08
C LYS A 100 6.23 -18.18 -22.59
N THR A 101 6.85 -19.30 -22.22
CA THR A 101 6.84 -19.80 -20.84
C THR A 101 8.20 -19.81 -20.15
N SER A 102 9.31 -19.86 -20.88
CA SER A 102 10.63 -20.06 -20.29
C SER A 102 11.22 -18.79 -19.70
N ASP A 103 11.81 -18.92 -18.50
CA ASP A 103 12.52 -17.84 -17.83
C ASP A 103 13.97 -17.68 -18.31
N LYS A 104 14.45 -18.55 -19.22
CA LYS A 104 15.85 -18.55 -19.67
C LYS A 104 16.33 -17.20 -20.23
N TYR A 105 15.41 -16.38 -20.74
CA TYR A 105 15.71 -15.05 -21.27
C TYR A 105 16.02 -14.02 -20.17
N PHE A 106 15.67 -14.27 -18.91
CA PHE A 106 15.79 -13.32 -17.81
C PHE A 106 17.03 -13.57 -16.92
N GLY A 107 17.89 -14.51 -17.32
CA GLY A 107 19.08 -14.88 -16.54
C GLY A 107 18.69 -15.57 -15.23
N PRO A 108 19.16 -15.10 -14.05
CA PRO A 108 18.80 -15.70 -12.77
C PRO A 108 17.44 -15.21 -12.23
N PHE A 109 16.73 -14.33 -12.94
CA PHE A 109 15.50 -13.71 -12.48
C PHE A 109 14.27 -14.37 -13.11
N HIS A 110 13.20 -14.45 -12.35
CA HIS A 110 11.93 -15.05 -12.76
C HIS A 110 10.86 -13.97 -12.80
N PRO A 111 10.36 -13.53 -13.97
CA PRO A 111 9.25 -12.58 -14.02
C PRO A 111 8.00 -13.21 -13.39
N THR A 112 7.26 -12.42 -12.61
CA THR A 112 5.96 -12.86 -12.08
C THR A 112 4.84 -12.55 -13.07
N GLN A 113 3.60 -12.90 -12.71
CA GLN A 113 2.41 -12.48 -13.47
C GLN A 113 2.06 -10.99 -13.26
N TYR A 114 2.83 -10.26 -12.45
CA TYR A 114 2.73 -8.80 -12.36
C TYR A 114 3.67 -8.14 -13.35
N PHE A 115 3.14 -7.91 -14.55
CA PHE A 115 3.65 -6.93 -15.51
C PHE A 115 2.44 -6.12 -15.99
N LEU A 116 2.34 -4.87 -15.53
CA LEU A 116 1.20 -3.99 -15.78
C LEU A 116 1.62 -2.77 -16.60
N PRO A 117 1.63 -2.87 -17.93
CA PRO A 117 1.81 -1.74 -18.83
C PRO A 117 0.50 -0.94 -18.99
N GLY A 118 0.63 0.36 -19.17
CA GLY A 118 -0.51 1.27 -19.31
C GLY A 118 -0.10 2.72 -19.62
N PRO A 119 -1.09 3.63 -19.69
CA PRO A 119 -0.84 5.02 -20.05
C PRO A 119 0.04 5.81 -19.08
N ALA A 120 0.16 5.41 -17.81
CA ALA A 120 1.09 6.02 -16.86
C ALA A 120 2.49 5.40 -16.90
N GLY A 121 2.75 4.44 -17.80
CA GLY A 121 4.01 3.73 -17.94
C GLY A 121 3.83 2.25 -17.65
N TYR A 122 4.73 1.63 -16.89
CA TYR A 122 4.60 0.23 -16.50
C TYR A 122 5.24 -0.05 -15.14
N SER A 123 4.75 -1.10 -14.48
CA SER A 123 5.39 -1.68 -13.30
C SER A 123 5.38 -3.19 -13.44
N GLY A 124 6.41 -3.86 -12.95
CA GLY A 124 6.40 -5.32 -12.86
C GLY A 124 7.34 -5.84 -11.80
N THR A 125 7.17 -7.12 -11.46
CA THR A 125 7.99 -7.79 -10.46
C THR A 125 8.67 -9.05 -10.97
N TYR A 126 9.82 -9.31 -10.37
CA TYR A 126 10.70 -10.41 -10.67
C TYR A 126 11.14 -11.04 -9.36
N LEU A 127 11.39 -12.35 -9.39
CA LEU A 127 11.86 -13.09 -8.24
C LEU A 127 13.28 -13.57 -8.49
N LEU A 128 14.08 -13.55 -7.44
CA LEU A 128 15.30 -14.34 -7.34
C LEU A 128 15.08 -15.40 -6.26
N ASP A 129 15.19 -16.67 -6.66
CA ASP A 129 15.04 -17.79 -5.73
C ASP A 129 16.07 -17.75 -4.59
N ILE A 130 15.73 -18.39 -3.48
CA ILE A 130 16.62 -18.48 -2.32
C ILE A 130 17.89 -19.25 -2.71
N GLY A 131 19.04 -18.58 -2.63
CA GLY A 131 20.32 -19.15 -3.08
C GLY A 131 20.50 -19.16 -4.60
N GLY A 132 19.62 -18.51 -5.35
CA GLY A 132 19.73 -18.33 -6.79
C GLY A 132 20.81 -17.32 -7.18
N GLY A 133 21.36 -17.49 -8.38
CA GLY A 133 22.39 -16.61 -8.94
C GLY A 133 23.74 -16.68 -8.21
N PRO A 134 24.68 -15.79 -8.55
CA PRO A 134 26.02 -15.76 -7.95
C PRO A 134 26.07 -15.00 -6.60
N PHE A 135 24.92 -14.76 -5.95
CA PHE A 135 24.79 -13.83 -4.84
C PHE A 135 24.99 -14.52 -3.48
N LYS A 136 25.71 -13.86 -2.57
CA LYS A 136 25.87 -14.32 -1.19
C LYS A 136 24.78 -13.70 -0.31
N VAL A 137 23.65 -14.41 -0.18
CA VAL A 137 22.47 -13.93 0.55
C VAL A 137 22.19 -14.82 1.77
N SER A 138 22.15 -14.21 2.96
CA SER A 138 21.88 -14.89 4.23
C SER A 138 20.39 -15.12 4.46
N TYR A 139 19.54 -14.32 3.82
CA TYR A 139 18.08 -14.39 3.89
C TYR A 139 17.55 -15.70 3.28
N LYS A 140 16.64 -16.38 4.01
CA LYS A 140 16.16 -17.74 3.65
C LYS A 140 14.65 -17.95 3.83
N LYS A 141 13.85 -16.89 3.99
CA LYS A 141 12.40 -17.05 4.23
C LYS A 141 11.60 -17.18 2.94
N LYS A 142 11.80 -16.27 1.98
CA LYS A 142 11.06 -16.16 0.72
C LYS A 142 12.04 -15.79 -0.40
N PRO A 143 11.69 -16.00 -1.68
CA PRO A 143 12.40 -15.40 -2.79
C PRO A 143 12.57 -13.89 -2.60
N VAL A 144 13.65 -13.32 -3.13
CA VAL A 144 13.85 -11.88 -3.16
C VAL A 144 12.98 -11.32 -4.27
N GLU A 145 12.07 -10.42 -3.93
CA GLU A 145 11.21 -9.75 -4.88
C GLU A 145 11.86 -8.43 -5.33
N ILE A 146 11.99 -8.28 -6.64
CA ILE A 146 12.54 -7.11 -7.31
C ILE A 146 11.40 -6.44 -8.07
N GLU A 147 11.16 -5.18 -7.76
CA GLU A 147 10.19 -4.37 -8.47
C GLU A 147 10.90 -3.44 -9.44
N PHE A 148 10.33 -3.27 -10.63
CA PHE A 148 10.85 -2.33 -11.61
C PHE A 148 9.71 -1.53 -12.24
N THR A 149 9.85 -0.21 -12.25
CA THR A 149 8.81 0.73 -12.71
C THR A 149 9.43 1.76 -13.64
N GLY A 150 8.79 2.01 -14.78
CA GLY A 150 9.03 3.18 -15.63
C GLY A 150 7.78 4.03 -15.68
N ALA A 151 7.89 5.32 -15.40
CA ALA A 151 6.71 6.18 -15.21
C ALA A 151 6.63 7.29 -16.26
N ALA A 152 5.46 7.47 -16.87
CA ALA A 152 5.14 8.53 -17.81
C ALA A 152 4.95 9.89 -17.12
N PHE A 153 4.64 9.85 -15.84
CA PHE A 153 4.62 10.99 -14.94
C PHE A 153 4.91 10.52 -13.51
N THR A 154 5.44 11.41 -12.68
CA THR A 154 5.67 11.14 -11.25
C THR A 154 4.95 12.17 -10.40
N TYR A 155 4.54 11.74 -9.21
CA TYR A 155 3.89 12.60 -8.22
C TYR A 155 4.95 13.45 -7.50
N ASN A 156 4.66 14.74 -7.37
CA ASN A 156 5.46 15.71 -6.63
C ASN A 156 4.82 15.86 -5.24
N LEU A 157 5.39 15.19 -4.26
CA LEU A 157 4.90 15.22 -2.89
C LEU A 157 5.45 16.44 -2.15
N ASP A 158 4.59 17.10 -1.39
CA ASP A 158 5.00 18.12 -0.42
C ASP A 158 5.43 17.44 0.90
N GLY A 159 6.05 18.19 1.80
CA GLY A 159 6.42 17.69 3.12
C GLY A 159 7.71 16.85 3.18
N PRO A 160 7.94 16.11 4.27
CA PRO A 160 9.18 15.37 4.48
C PRO A 160 9.28 14.14 3.55
N SER A 161 10.50 13.73 3.22
CA SER A 161 10.77 12.46 2.53
C SER A 161 11.60 11.49 3.37
N HIS A 162 12.52 11.97 4.22
CA HIS A 162 13.46 11.11 4.98
C HIS A 162 14.19 10.07 4.10
N GLU A 163 14.41 10.36 2.82
CA GLU A 163 15.20 9.51 1.95
C GLU A 163 16.70 9.74 2.19
N GLU A 164 17.48 8.67 2.15
CA GLU A 164 18.94 8.76 2.16
C GLU A 164 19.46 8.48 0.75
N VAL A 165 20.14 9.47 0.17
CA VAL A 165 20.59 9.43 -1.23
C VAL A 165 22.10 9.21 -1.29
N PHE A 166 22.52 8.25 -2.12
CA PHE A 166 23.90 7.86 -2.33
C PHE A 166 24.19 7.72 -3.83
N THR A 167 25.45 7.95 -4.21
CA THR A 167 25.94 7.50 -5.52
C THR A 167 26.20 5.99 -5.46
N PRO A 168 25.75 5.20 -6.46
CA PRO A 168 26.14 3.80 -6.54
C PRO A 168 27.65 3.60 -6.52
N LYS A 169 28.11 2.50 -5.91
CA LYS A 169 29.55 2.19 -5.81
C LYS A 169 30.12 1.64 -7.11
N ASP A 170 29.28 0.98 -7.89
CA ASP A 170 29.63 0.39 -9.16
C ASP A 170 29.81 1.48 -10.24
N LYS A 171 31.05 1.69 -10.68
CA LYS A 171 31.39 2.73 -11.66
C LYS A 171 30.87 2.40 -13.07
N ASP A 172 30.81 1.13 -13.44
CA ASP A 172 30.30 0.71 -14.75
C ASP A 172 28.80 0.98 -14.82
N LEU A 173 28.08 0.72 -13.72
CA LEU A 173 26.67 1.05 -13.61
C LEU A 173 26.42 2.56 -13.73
N VAL A 174 27.23 3.38 -13.05
CA VAL A 174 27.13 4.85 -13.15
C VAL A 174 27.43 5.35 -14.56
N ALA A 175 28.38 4.73 -15.26
CA ALA A 175 28.66 5.04 -16.65
C ALA A 175 27.51 4.63 -17.59
N GLN A 176 26.90 3.47 -17.34
CA GLN A 176 25.76 2.96 -18.13
C GLN A 176 24.49 3.77 -17.91
N PHE A 177 24.28 4.30 -16.70
CA PHE A 177 23.11 5.10 -16.33
C PHE A 177 23.55 6.41 -15.67
N PRO A 178 23.96 7.43 -16.47
CA PRO A 178 24.39 8.70 -15.92
C PRO A 178 23.34 9.32 -14.98
N GLY A 179 23.78 9.76 -13.79
CA GLY A 179 22.90 10.35 -12.79
C GLY A 179 22.08 9.36 -11.97
N ILE A 180 22.32 8.04 -12.10
CA ILE A 180 21.72 7.02 -11.25
C ILE A 180 21.98 7.28 -9.77
N LYS A 181 20.93 7.14 -8.96
CA LYS A 181 20.96 7.32 -7.51
C LYS A 181 20.61 6.01 -6.82
N ARG A 182 21.34 5.69 -5.76
CA ARG A 182 20.98 4.65 -4.80
C ARG A 182 20.27 5.32 -3.63
N LEU A 183 19.11 4.83 -3.24
CA LEU A 183 18.27 5.40 -2.20
C LEU A 183 18.02 4.35 -1.12
N LEU A 184 18.05 4.75 0.15
CA LEU A 184 17.41 4.01 1.24
C LEU A 184 16.16 4.78 1.66
N HIS A 185 14.99 4.17 1.47
CA HIS A 185 13.73 4.85 1.70
C HIS A 185 12.62 3.83 1.97
N GLU A 186 11.86 4.02 3.06
CA GLU A 186 10.71 3.19 3.45
C GLU A 186 10.97 1.68 3.41
N ALA A 187 12.02 1.22 4.09
CA ALA A 187 12.45 -0.20 4.15
C ALA A 187 12.75 -0.83 2.77
N HIS A 188 13.23 -0.02 1.83
CA HIS A 188 13.70 -0.46 0.53
C HIS A 188 15.06 0.15 0.21
N VAL A 189 15.87 -0.62 -0.53
CA VAL A 189 16.93 -0.05 -1.34
C VAL A 189 16.37 0.16 -2.74
N ARG A 190 16.61 1.34 -3.30
CA ARG A 190 16.12 1.70 -4.62
C ARG A 190 17.24 2.24 -5.47
N TYR A 191 17.15 1.97 -6.77
CA TYR A 191 18.01 2.58 -7.77
C TYR A 191 17.13 3.35 -8.74
N ALA A 192 17.27 4.67 -8.74
CA ALA A 192 16.47 5.58 -9.56
C ALA A 192 17.36 6.29 -10.58
N PHE A 193 16.96 6.31 -11.84
CA PHE A 193 17.68 6.96 -12.92
C PHE A 193 16.72 7.46 -13.99
N GLU A 194 17.17 8.41 -14.83
CA GLU A 194 16.42 8.86 -15.99
C GLU A 194 17.06 8.31 -17.27
N ARG A 195 16.25 7.81 -18.19
CA ARG A 195 16.69 7.38 -19.53
C ARG A 195 15.60 7.68 -20.54
N TYR A 196 15.94 8.23 -21.70
CA TYR A 196 14.95 8.65 -22.71
C TYR A 196 13.90 9.64 -22.17
N GLY A 197 14.30 10.51 -21.22
CA GLY A 197 13.39 11.44 -20.55
C GLY A 197 12.42 10.81 -19.55
N VAL A 198 12.56 9.51 -19.25
CA VAL A 198 11.67 8.73 -18.38
C VAL A 198 12.39 8.35 -17.09
N PRO A 199 11.78 8.56 -15.90
CA PRO A 199 12.26 8.01 -14.65
C PRO A 199 11.99 6.51 -14.55
N TYR A 200 13.05 5.74 -14.26
CA TYR A 200 12.98 4.33 -13.94
C TYR A 200 13.45 4.09 -12.52
N ILE A 201 12.74 3.22 -11.81
CA ILE A 201 13.03 2.88 -10.43
C ILE A 201 13.02 1.36 -10.26
N LEU A 202 14.15 0.83 -9.80
CA LEU A 202 14.25 -0.50 -9.23
C LEU A 202 14.10 -0.41 -7.71
N SER A 203 13.30 -1.29 -7.11
CA SER A 203 13.09 -1.36 -5.66
C SER A 203 13.23 -2.80 -5.18
N ILE A 204 13.96 -3.00 -4.09
CA ILE A 204 14.05 -4.27 -3.36
C ILE A 204 13.83 -3.99 -1.89
N GLN A 205 12.85 -4.66 -1.28
CA GLN A 205 12.61 -4.52 0.14
C GLN A 205 13.78 -5.06 0.96
N CYS A 206 14.28 -4.26 1.89
CA CYS A 206 15.42 -4.61 2.72
C CYS A 206 15.48 -3.77 4.00
N TYR A 207 16.31 -4.23 4.95
CA TYR A 207 16.56 -3.49 6.18
C TYR A 207 18.03 -3.12 6.25
N ASP A 208 18.33 -1.84 6.51
CA ASP A 208 19.71 -1.39 6.70
C ASP A 208 20.24 -1.81 8.08
N ARG A 209 20.51 -3.12 8.18
CA ARG A 209 20.95 -3.83 9.39
C ARG A 209 21.90 -4.95 8.99
N ARG A 210 22.48 -5.63 9.98
CA ARG A 210 23.32 -6.81 9.73
C ARG A 210 22.53 -7.91 9.01
N PRO A 211 23.16 -8.65 8.08
CA PRO A 211 22.60 -9.83 7.43
C PRO A 211 21.93 -10.80 8.40
N SER A 212 20.83 -11.41 7.96
CA SER A 212 20.00 -12.27 8.80
C SER A 212 19.26 -13.30 7.94
N SER A 213 18.98 -14.47 8.51
CA SER A 213 18.10 -15.45 7.85
C SER A 213 16.63 -15.03 7.81
N LYS A 214 16.25 -14.05 8.64
CA LYS A 214 14.85 -13.63 8.83
C LYS A 214 14.41 -12.46 7.95
N PHE A 215 15.35 -11.65 7.47
CA PHE A 215 15.10 -10.47 6.66
C PHE A 215 16.29 -10.20 5.75
N LEU A 216 16.05 -9.62 4.57
CA LEU A 216 17.10 -9.23 3.65
C LEU A 216 17.77 -7.94 4.12
N SER A 217 19.11 -7.92 4.18
CA SER A 217 19.83 -6.67 4.44
C SER A 217 20.01 -5.85 3.16
N CYS A 218 20.02 -4.52 3.25
CA CYS A 218 20.18 -3.68 2.05
C CYS A 218 21.54 -3.87 1.38
N ARG A 219 22.57 -4.27 2.15
CA ARG A 219 23.90 -4.62 1.62
C ARG A 219 23.89 -5.90 0.78
N GLU A 220 23.00 -6.85 1.09
CA GLU A 220 22.82 -8.08 0.30
C GLU A 220 21.91 -7.86 -0.91
N ALA A 221 21.00 -6.89 -0.83
CA ALA A 221 20.13 -6.49 -1.94
C ALA A 221 20.87 -5.70 -3.04
N ASP A 222 21.86 -4.89 -2.68
CA ASP A 222 22.66 -4.08 -3.61
C ASP A 222 23.19 -4.87 -4.83
N PRO A 223 23.99 -5.96 -4.66
CA PRO A 223 24.53 -6.69 -5.81
C PRO A 223 23.45 -7.35 -6.68
N ILE A 224 22.28 -7.67 -6.12
CA ILE A 224 21.13 -8.20 -6.87
C ILE A 224 20.54 -7.11 -7.76
N ALA A 225 20.33 -5.92 -7.19
CA ALA A 225 19.85 -4.74 -7.92
C ALA A 225 20.81 -4.37 -9.07
N GLU A 226 22.12 -4.30 -8.80
CA GLU A 226 23.13 -3.94 -9.80
C GLU A 226 23.17 -4.97 -10.95
N ALA A 227 23.10 -6.27 -10.63
CA ALA A 227 23.04 -7.33 -11.65
C ALA A 227 21.76 -7.28 -12.49
N PHE A 228 20.63 -6.89 -11.91
CA PHE A 228 19.38 -6.68 -12.64
C PHE A 228 19.50 -5.51 -13.61
N LEU A 229 19.98 -4.35 -13.12
CA LEU A 229 20.11 -3.12 -13.91
C LEU A 229 21.05 -3.28 -15.10
N LYS A 230 22.19 -3.97 -14.93
CA LYS A 230 23.15 -4.21 -16.00
C LYS A 230 22.60 -5.04 -17.16
N ARG A 231 21.52 -5.79 -16.93
CA ARG A 231 20.85 -6.62 -17.95
C ARG A 231 19.73 -5.89 -18.69
N LEU A 232 19.38 -4.66 -18.30
CA LEU A 232 18.24 -3.95 -18.89
C LEU A 232 18.43 -3.70 -20.39
N GLN A 233 17.46 -4.14 -21.18
CA GLN A 233 17.32 -3.89 -22.62
C GLN A 233 15.95 -3.26 -22.93
N ILE A 234 15.86 -2.51 -24.03
CA ILE A 234 14.57 -1.99 -24.52
C ILE A 234 13.72 -3.15 -25.03
N ALA A 235 12.60 -3.43 -24.37
CA ALA A 235 11.74 -4.58 -24.64
C ALA A 235 10.41 -4.23 -25.33
N GLY A 236 10.00 -2.97 -25.36
CA GLY A 236 8.75 -2.57 -26.02
C GLY A 236 8.21 -1.22 -25.58
N GLY A 237 6.91 -1.04 -25.74
CA GLY A 237 6.17 0.22 -25.50
C GLY A 237 5.72 0.87 -26.81
N THR A 238 4.91 1.93 -26.72
CA THR A 238 4.36 2.61 -27.90
C THR A 238 4.48 4.12 -27.80
N PRO A 239 5.08 4.79 -28.80
CA PRO A 239 5.05 6.24 -28.92
C PRO A 239 3.63 6.80 -28.85
N GLN A 240 3.37 7.62 -27.83
CA GLN A 240 2.09 8.29 -27.65
C GLN A 240 2.27 9.59 -26.86
N LYS A 241 1.33 10.52 -27.05
CA LYS A 241 1.32 11.78 -26.30
C LYS A 241 0.80 11.55 -24.89
N ILE A 242 1.63 11.83 -23.89
CA ILE A 242 1.22 11.82 -22.49
C ILE A 242 0.43 13.11 -22.21
N LYS A 243 -0.77 12.95 -21.68
CA LYS A 243 -1.62 14.06 -21.23
C LYS A 243 -1.39 14.29 -19.75
N GLU A 244 -1.65 15.51 -19.30
CA GLU A 244 -1.64 15.81 -17.87
C GLU A 244 -2.77 15.06 -17.16
N PRO A 245 -2.45 14.26 -16.12
CA PRO A 245 -3.42 13.59 -15.28
C PRO A 245 -4.50 14.53 -14.74
N LYS A 246 -5.77 14.12 -14.79
CA LYS A 246 -6.89 14.87 -14.22
C LYS A 246 -7.79 13.98 -13.39
N LEU A 247 -8.06 14.40 -12.15
CA LEU A 247 -8.97 13.72 -11.22
C LEU A 247 -10.26 14.52 -11.05
N ASP A 248 -11.40 13.83 -11.04
CA ASP A 248 -12.70 14.45 -10.75
C ASP A 248 -12.97 14.47 -9.24
N LEU A 249 -12.63 15.60 -8.63
CA LEU A 249 -12.79 15.87 -7.20
C LEU A 249 -14.19 16.40 -6.84
N THR A 250 -15.17 16.29 -7.76
CA THR A 250 -16.55 16.69 -7.47
C THR A 250 -17.08 15.92 -6.27
N ARG A 251 -17.53 16.70 -5.27
CA ARG A 251 -18.18 16.20 -4.06
C ARG A 251 -19.70 16.32 -4.21
N PRO A 252 -20.49 15.46 -3.54
CA PRO A 252 -21.94 15.64 -3.46
C PRO A 252 -22.33 17.04 -2.97
N GLU A 253 -23.50 17.52 -3.40
CA GLU A 253 -24.05 18.81 -2.98
C GLU A 253 -24.84 18.72 -1.67
N ALA A 254 -25.62 17.64 -1.51
CA ALA A 254 -26.42 17.41 -0.31
C ALA A 254 -25.52 17.23 0.91
N LYS A 255 -25.83 17.87 2.03
CA LYS A 255 -25.13 17.65 3.31
C LYS A 255 -25.58 16.34 3.97
N SER A 256 -24.69 15.75 4.75
CA SER A 256 -24.96 14.56 5.58
C SER A 256 -24.57 14.81 7.04
N ASP A 257 -24.85 13.83 7.90
CA ASP A 257 -24.41 13.78 9.29
C ASP A 257 -22.95 13.30 9.45
N PHE A 258 -22.32 12.89 8.34
CA PHE A 258 -20.91 12.52 8.32
C PHE A 258 -20.04 13.72 8.72
N THR A 259 -19.28 13.56 9.79
CA THR A 259 -18.31 14.55 10.25
C THR A 259 -16.92 13.93 10.33
N TYR A 260 -15.89 14.74 10.15
CA TYR A 260 -14.50 14.29 10.17
C TYR A 260 -13.58 15.42 10.63
N TYR A 261 -12.47 15.12 11.28
CA TYR A 261 -11.41 16.11 11.54
C TYR A 261 -10.53 16.31 10.32
N ALA A 262 -9.87 17.47 10.23
CA ALA A 262 -8.92 17.80 9.16
C ALA A 262 -7.81 16.73 9.01
N PRO A 263 -7.27 16.51 7.79
CA PRO A 263 -6.12 15.63 7.60
C PRO A 263 -4.94 16.09 8.46
N GLY A 264 -4.20 15.14 9.02
CA GLY A 264 -3.11 15.39 9.96
C GLY A 264 -3.54 15.67 11.41
N ASP A 265 -4.84 15.85 11.70
CA ASP A 265 -5.35 15.99 13.08
C ASP A 265 -5.41 14.64 13.80
N LEU A 266 -4.25 14.16 14.25
CA LEU A 266 -4.11 12.91 15.00
C LEU A 266 -4.71 13.04 16.40
N ILE A 267 -4.95 11.91 17.06
CA ILE A 267 -5.22 11.92 18.50
C ILE A 267 -4.06 12.63 19.21
N PRO A 268 -4.28 13.63 20.07
CA PRO A 268 -3.20 14.41 20.67
C PRO A 268 -2.14 13.54 21.34
N GLY A 269 -0.87 13.80 21.02
CA GLY A 269 0.29 13.06 21.54
C GLY A 269 0.44 11.63 21.03
N SER A 270 -0.37 11.19 20.06
CA SER A 270 -0.31 9.83 19.51
C SER A 270 0.70 9.66 18.37
N GLY A 271 1.24 10.72 17.79
CA GLY A 271 2.22 10.65 16.70
C GLY A 271 3.59 10.11 17.13
N TYR A 272 4.37 9.59 16.18
CA TYR A 272 5.71 9.10 16.48
C TYR A 272 6.59 10.22 17.04
N LYS A 273 7.31 9.97 18.15
CA LYS A 273 8.05 10.99 18.91
C LYS A 273 7.20 12.21 19.34
N LYS A 274 5.87 12.07 19.40
CA LYS A 274 4.91 13.15 19.66
C LYS A 274 4.87 14.24 18.58
N GLU A 275 5.41 13.97 17.39
CA GLU A 275 5.25 14.84 16.24
C GLU A 275 3.76 14.88 15.81
N PRO A 276 3.28 15.98 15.25
CA PRO A 276 1.93 16.06 14.69
C PRO A 276 1.80 15.19 13.43
N GLY A 277 0.57 14.98 12.98
CA GLY A 277 0.32 14.46 11.63
C GLY A 277 0.66 15.49 10.56
N THR A 278 0.68 15.05 9.31
CA THR A 278 0.91 15.93 8.15
C THR A 278 -0.43 16.31 7.54
N ALA A 279 -0.73 17.61 7.47
CA ALA A 279 -1.92 18.10 6.78
C ALA A 279 -1.76 17.88 5.26
N ASP A 280 -2.54 16.95 4.72
CA ASP A 280 -2.54 16.62 3.30
C ASP A 280 -3.97 16.58 2.76
N TYR A 281 -4.33 17.61 2.00
CA TYR A 281 -5.65 17.74 1.36
C TYR A 281 -5.72 17.08 -0.03
N HIS A 282 -4.64 16.43 -0.48
CA HIS A 282 -4.62 15.83 -1.80
C HIS A 282 -5.44 14.54 -1.86
N VAL A 283 -6.19 14.39 -2.97
CA VAL A 283 -6.85 13.15 -3.34
C VAL A 283 -5.99 12.46 -4.39
N TYR A 284 -5.30 11.40 -4.02
CA TYR A 284 -4.36 10.72 -4.93
C TYR A 284 -5.03 9.70 -5.86
N ALA A 285 -6.26 9.26 -5.53
CA ALA A 285 -7.04 8.37 -6.38
C ALA A 285 -8.54 8.68 -6.27
N ILE A 286 -9.24 8.62 -7.41
CA ILE A 286 -10.69 8.49 -7.42
C ILE A 286 -11.00 7.02 -7.17
N MET A 287 -11.86 6.70 -6.21
CA MET A 287 -12.14 5.31 -5.88
C MET A 287 -13.51 5.19 -5.24
N ARG A 288 -14.07 3.99 -5.23
CA ARG A 288 -15.11 3.65 -4.27
C ARG A 288 -14.48 3.36 -2.89
N PHE A 289 -15.28 3.54 -1.85
CA PHE A 289 -14.83 3.27 -0.49
C PHE A 289 -14.56 1.76 -0.28
N PRO A 290 -13.47 1.35 0.38
CA PRO A 290 -13.03 -0.06 0.36
C PRO A 290 -13.90 -1.01 1.19
N ILE A 291 -14.54 -0.56 2.27
CA ILE A 291 -15.59 -1.36 2.94
C ILE A 291 -16.84 -1.31 2.07
N ALA A 292 -17.46 -2.46 1.81
CA ALA A 292 -18.52 -2.59 0.82
C ALA A 292 -19.74 -1.70 1.08
N ASN A 293 -20.10 -1.53 2.36
CA ASN A 293 -21.32 -0.85 2.78
C ASN A 293 -21.04 0.18 3.87
N ALA A 294 -21.74 1.31 3.79
CA ALA A 294 -21.84 2.29 4.85
C ALA A 294 -22.83 1.83 5.96
N PRO A 295 -22.69 2.31 7.20
CA PRO A 295 -21.64 3.22 7.65
C PRO A 295 -20.29 2.52 7.90
N ALA A 296 -19.23 3.30 7.88
CA ALA A 296 -17.88 2.88 8.26
C ALA A 296 -17.20 3.98 9.10
N TYR A 297 -16.14 3.62 9.83
CA TYR A 297 -15.52 4.51 10.82
C TYR A 297 -14.00 4.47 10.73
N VAL A 298 -13.40 5.56 10.26
CA VAL A 298 -11.94 5.74 10.30
C VAL A 298 -11.55 6.16 11.72
N LYS A 299 -10.91 5.24 12.44
CA LYS A 299 -10.56 5.36 13.86
C LYS A 299 -9.26 4.59 14.13
N SER A 300 -8.40 5.15 14.97
CA SER A 300 -7.17 4.48 15.40
C SER A 300 -7.43 3.07 15.93
N GLN A 301 -6.66 2.08 15.47
CA GLN A 301 -6.65 0.76 16.10
C GLN A 301 -6.02 0.79 17.51
N SER A 302 -4.98 1.60 17.71
CA SER A 302 -4.14 1.51 18.92
C SER A 302 -4.53 2.49 20.02
N PHE A 303 -5.09 3.66 19.68
CA PHE A 303 -5.34 4.75 20.63
C PHE A 303 -6.83 5.02 20.84
N MET A 304 -7.66 4.00 20.65
CA MET A 304 -9.11 3.99 20.90
C MET A 304 -9.47 2.80 21.79
N PRO A 305 -10.72 2.68 22.30
CA PRO A 305 -11.11 1.55 23.15
C PRO A 305 -10.73 0.19 22.58
N TRP A 306 -10.27 -0.69 23.47
CA TRP A 306 -9.61 -1.97 23.20
C TRP A 306 -8.21 -1.89 22.57
N GLY A 307 -7.79 -0.74 22.04
CA GLY A 307 -6.48 -0.52 21.45
C GLY A 307 -5.30 -0.77 22.39
N ASP A 308 -4.17 -1.19 21.82
CA ASP A 308 -2.99 -1.65 22.56
C ASP A 308 -2.00 -0.55 22.96
N CYS A 309 -2.32 0.72 22.71
CA CYS A 309 -1.43 1.88 22.86
C CYS A 309 -0.08 1.71 22.13
N TYR A 310 -0.02 0.85 21.11
CA TYR A 310 1.16 0.46 20.33
C TYR A 310 2.49 0.53 21.07
N ARG A 311 2.81 -0.47 21.91
CA ARG A 311 4.12 -0.60 22.61
C ARG A 311 4.56 0.57 23.49
N THR A 312 3.85 1.70 23.53
CA THR A 312 4.12 2.82 24.45
C THR A 312 3.72 2.49 25.88
N GLY A 313 2.94 1.42 26.05
CA GLY A 313 2.46 0.90 27.32
C GLY A 313 1.18 1.59 27.79
N HIS A 314 0.54 0.97 28.78
CA HIS A 314 -0.70 1.45 29.37
C HIS A 314 -0.62 1.47 30.90
N THR A 315 -1.47 2.28 31.51
CA THR A 315 -1.79 2.20 32.95
C THR A 315 -3.16 1.54 33.13
N GLY A 316 -3.45 0.97 34.30
CA GLY A 316 -4.65 0.18 34.52
C GLY A 316 -4.51 -1.29 34.10
N ARG A 317 -5.46 -2.13 34.55
CA ARG A 317 -5.43 -3.59 34.35
C ARG A 317 -6.45 -3.99 33.29
N ILE A 318 -5.94 -4.36 32.12
CA ILE A 318 -6.74 -4.93 31.01
C ILE A 318 -7.04 -6.42 31.25
N GLY A 319 -8.01 -6.97 30.51
CA GLY A 319 -8.34 -8.41 30.50
C GLY A 319 -9.74 -8.76 31.03
N ARG A 320 -10.54 -7.77 31.41
CA ARG A 320 -11.98 -7.90 31.60
C ARG A 320 -12.67 -6.86 30.73
N LYS A 321 -13.78 -7.23 30.09
CA LYS A 321 -14.64 -6.29 29.36
C LYS A 321 -14.92 -5.05 30.22
N ASP A 322 -14.84 -3.90 29.58
CA ASP A 322 -15.09 -2.58 30.18
C ASP A 322 -14.09 -2.14 31.26
N ALA A 323 -12.96 -2.85 31.42
CA ALA A 323 -11.93 -2.43 32.35
C ALA A 323 -11.30 -1.09 31.89
N PRO A 324 -11.20 -0.08 32.78
CA PRO A 324 -10.59 1.19 32.44
C PRO A 324 -9.06 1.05 32.37
N TYR A 325 -8.47 1.71 31.38
CA TYR A 325 -7.02 1.83 31.23
C TYR A 325 -6.69 3.16 30.55
N SER A 326 -5.42 3.53 30.46
CA SER A 326 -5.01 4.69 29.67
C SER A 326 -3.67 4.47 28.98
N CYS A 327 -3.47 5.10 27.83
CA CYS A 327 -2.20 5.05 27.13
C CYS A 327 -1.15 5.92 27.84
N LYS A 328 0.05 5.38 28.08
CA LYS A 328 1.12 6.14 28.75
C LYS A 328 1.63 7.32 27.93
N VAL A 329 1.50 7.26 26.60
CA VAL A 329 2.03 8.27 25.70
C VAL A 329 1.35 9.64 25.86
N ASN A 330 0.04 9.64 26.15
CA ASN A 330 -0.80 10.85 26.20
C ASN A 330 -1.83 10.85 27.35
N GLY A 331 -1.90 9.81 28.17
CA GLY A 331 -2.83 9.70 29.29
C GLY A 331 -4.29 9.49 28.88
N LEU A 332 -4.58 9.23 27.60
CA LEU A 332 -5.94 9.10 27.09
C LEU A 332 -6.71 7.98 27.81
N PRO A 333 -7.82 8.26 28.51
CA PRO A 333 -8.63 7.24 29.16
C PRO A 333 -9.38 6.40 28.12
N LEU A 334 -9.26 5.08 28.24
CA LEU A 334 -9.82 4.08 27.36
C LEU A 334 -10.54 2.99 28.16
N THR A 335 -11.36 2.21 27.46
CA THR A 335 -12.05 1.05 28.02
C THR A 335 -11.69 -0.20 27.25
N PHE A 336 -11.47 -1.32 27.93
CA PHE A 336 -11.12 -2.61 27.31
C PHE A 336 -12.38 -3.27 26.76
N ASN A 337 -12.94 -2.67 25.72
CA ASN A 337 -14.14 -3.13 25.04
C ASN A 337 -14.13 -2.63 23.59
N GLU A 338 -13.98 -3.56 22.66
CA GLU A 338 -13.92 -3.22 21.24
C GLU A 338 -15.25 -2.69 20.72
N SER A 339 -16.35 -3.14 21.32
CA SER A 339 -17.71 -2.71 20.97
C SER A 339 -18.07 -1.33 21.53
N ALA A 340 -17.13 -0.59 22.12
CA ALA A 340 -17.42 0.72 22.71
C ALA A 340 -18.04 1.66 21.65
N PRO A 341 -19.12 2.41 21.97
CA PRO A 341 -19.82 3.23 20.97
C PRO A 341 -18.94 4.23 20.21
N VAL A 342 -17.91 4.77 20.85
CA VAL A 342 -16.97 5.73 20.24
C VAL A 342 -16.08 5.13 19.15
N ASN A 343 -16.00 3.79 19.04
CA ASN A 343 -15.38 3.12 17.91
C ASN A 343 -16.27 3.15 16.65
N PHE A 344 -17.56 3.45 16.78
CA PHE A 344 -18.56 3.34 15.72
C PHE A 344 -19.41 4.62 15.60
N ASN A 345 -18.74 5.77 15.68
CA ASN A 345 -19.40 7.07 15.53
C ASN A 345 -18.53 8.05 14.73
N TYR A 346 -19.16 9.10 14.23
CA TYR A 346 -18.46 10.30 13.79
C TYR A 346 -18.08 11.18 14.99
N PRO A 347 -17.07 12.06 14.87
CA PRO A 347 -16.27 12.32 13.67
C PRO A 347 -15.23 11.24 13.37
N TRP A 348 -14.92 11.04 12.09
CA TRP A 348 -13.69 10.34 11.70
C TRP A 348 -12.45 11.15 12.11
N ARG A 349 -11.35 10.46 12.36
CA ARG A 349 -10.07 11.09 12.69
C ARG A 349 -8.95 10.38 11.94
N ASP A 350 -8.11 11.19 11.29
CA ASP A 350 -6.91 10.72 10.61
C ASP A 350 -6.00 9.96 11.61
N ASN A 351 -5.53 8.78 11.19
CA ASN A 351 -4.57 8.01 11.94
C ASN A 351 -3.29 7.66 11.15
N PHE A 352 -3.05 8.29 9.99
CA PHE A 352 -1.76 8.24 9.30
C PHE A 352 -0.70 8.95 10.16
N CYS A 353 0.54 8.46 10.19
CA CYS A 353 1.60 8.97 11.08
C CYS A 353 1.42 8.78 12.60
N GLU A 354 0.33 8.14 13.06
CA GLU A 354 0.25 7.68 14.45
C GLU A 354 1.45 6.80 14.81
N TYR A 355 1.82 6.78 16.09
CA TYR A 355 3.00 6.08 16.59
C TYR A 355 2.96 4.61 16.16
N ARG A 356 3.85 4.27 15.23
CA ARG A 356 4.17 2.91 14.78
C ARG A 356 5.66 2.81 14.46
N ASP A 357 6.18 1.58 14.45
CA ASP A 357 7.58 1.29 14.13
C ASP A 357 7.81 1.05 12.62
N PHE A 358 6.99 1.64 11.74
CA PHE A 358 7.18 1.56 10.28
C PHE A 358 7.83 2.83 9.77
N GLN A 359 8.67 2.70 8.73
CA GLN A 359 9.25 3.86 8.04
C GLN A 359 8.19 4.43 7.10
N VAL A 360 7.94 5.74 7.22
CA VAL A 360 6.96 6.47 6.42
C VAL A 360 7.55 7.84 6.13
N GLY A 361 7.92 8.08 4.88
CA GLY A 361 8.66 9.29 4.48
C GLY A 361 7.87 10.55 4.69
N GLN A 362 6.55 10.50 4.46
CA GLN A 362 5.65 11.64 4.54
C GLN A 362 5.25 12.03 5.98
N CYS A 363 5.71 11.28 6.98
CA CYS A 363 5.51 11.62 8.39
C CYS A 363 6.69 12.44 8.92
N ALA A 364 6.42 13.52 9.68
CA ALA A 364 7.46 14.38 10.26
C ALA A 364 8.51 13.62 11.10
N GLY A 365 8.09 12.55 11.79
CA GLY A 365 9.00 11.69 12.56
C GLY A 365 9.77 10.64 11.75
N GLY A 366 9.57 10.58 10.42
CA GLY A 366 10.08 9.54 9.49
C GLY A 366 9.53 8.13 9.73
N ARG A 367 8.64 8.00 10.71
CA ARG A 367 8.01 6.75 11.13
C ARG A 367 6.59 7.02 11.56
N GLY A 368 5.74 6.03 11.39
CA GLY A 368 4.35 6.13 11.81
C GLY A 368 3.47 5.11 11.11
N HIS A 369 2.18 5.27 11.30
CA HIS A 369 1.16 4.46 10.66
C HIS A 369 1.10 4.78 9.16
N GLN A 370 1.22 3.76 8.31
CA GLN A 370 1.35 3.90 6.85
C GLN A 370 0.03 4.19 6.14
N GLY A 371 -1.11 4.23 6.84
CA GLY A 371 -2.44 4.25 6.22
C GLY A 371 -3.53 4.60 7.21
N GLN A 372 -4.74 4.09 6.95
CA GLN A 372 -5.92 4.32 7.76
C GLN A 372 -6.52 3.01 8.25
N ASP A 373 -6.81 2.95 9.54
CA ASP A 373 -7.62 1.89 10.13
C ASP A 373 -9.11 2.24 9.97
N ILE A 374 -9.89 1.32 9.40
CA ILE A 374 -11.30 1.49 9.05
C ILE A 374 -12.12 0.38 9.72
N ARG A 375 -12.98 0.76 10.66
CA ARG A 375 -13.95 -0.13 11.28
C ARG A 375 -15.24 -0.19 10.45
N PRO A 376 -15.89 -1.35 10.34
CA PRO A 376 -17.17 -1.47 9.65
C PRO A 376 -18.34 -0.97 10.52
N SER A 377 -19.57 -1.11 10.01
CA SER A 377 -20.78 -0.51 10.58
C SER A 377 -21.11 -0.90 12.03
N ASN A 378 -20.74 -2.11 12.45
CA ASN A 378 -21.13 -2.66 13.74
C ASN A 378 -20.09 -3.67 14.27
N CYS A 379 -20.25 -4.00 15.55
CA CYS A 379 -19.51 -5.06 16.21
C CYS A 379 -20.44 -6.26 16.41
N VAL A 380 -20.20 -7.36 15.68
CA VAL A 380 -20.90 -8.62 15.97
C VAL A 380 -20.21 -9.30 17.14
N MET A 381 -20.95 -9.69 18.16
CA MET A 381 -20.40 -10.27 19.38
C MET A 381 -20.92 -11.68 19.60
N THR A 382 -20.06 -12.59 20.07
CA THR A 382 -20.47 -13.95 20.43
C THR A 382 -21.44 -13.98 21.62
N ASN A 383 -21.25 -13.09 22.60
CA ASN A 383 -22.16 -12.90 23.72
C ASN A 383 -21.95 -11.52 24.38
N GLU A 384 -22.86 -11.13 25.27
CA GLU A 384 -22.80 -9.83 25.97
C GLU A 384 -21.50 -9.62 26.77
N GLY A 385 -20.88 -10.68 27.26
CA GLY A 385 -19.62 -10.63 28.03
C GLY A 385 -18.36 -10.52 27.17
N SER A 386 -18.47 -10.61 25.86
CA SER A 386 -17.31 -10.54 24.95
C SER A 386 -16.72 -9.12 24.95
N ASP A 387 -15.40 -9.00 24.89
CA ASP A 387 -14.69 -7.72 24.77
C ASP A 387 -14.30 -7.39 23.32
N ARG A 388 -14.60 -8.29 22.37
CA ARG A 388 -14.17 -8.26 20.98
C ARG A 388 -15.31 -8.45 19.99
N CYS A 389 -15.10 -7.99 18.77
CA CYS A 389 -15.95 -8.30 17.64
C CYS A 389 -15.51 -9.61 16.95
N GLU A 390 -16.47 -10.36 16.45
CA GLU A 390 -16.25 -11.54 15.62
C GLU A 390 -15.79 -11.11 14.20
N PRO A 391 -14.83 -11.84 13.60
CA PRO A 391 -14.36 -11.55 12.24
C PRO A 391 -15.39 -11.94 11.17
N TYR A 392 -15.16 -11.53 9.92
CA TYR A 392 -15.85 -12.02 8.70
C TYR A 392 -17.32 -11.63 8.50
N HIS A 393 -17.85 -10.70 9.30
CA HIS A 393 -19.24 -10.20 9.14
C HIS A 393 -19.41 -9.10 8.10
N HIS A 394 -18.33 -8.48 7.62
CA HIS A 394 -18.35 -7.38 6.67
C HIS A 394 -17.41 -7.64 5.51
N THR A 395 -17.80 -7.22 4.32
CA THR A 395 -17.07 -7.44 3.07
C THR A 395 -16.20 -6.25 2.70
N ILE A 396 -15.07 -6.55 2.07
CA ILE A 396 -14.13 -5.60 1.48
C ILE A 396 -14.25 -5.76 -0.03
N ALA A 397 -14.34 -4.64 -0.72
CA ALA A 397 -14.40 -4.63 -2.16
C ALA A 397 -13.25 -3.84 -2.78
N ALA A 398 -12.86 -4.21 -3.99
CA ALA A 398 -11.85 -3.52 -4.76
C ALA A 398 -12.27 -2.06 -4.94
N ALA A 399 -11.38 -1.15 -4.56
CA ALA A 399 -11.63 0.28 -4.59
C ALA A 399 -11.65 0.85 -6.02
N ARG A 400 -11.05 0.13 -6.98
CA ARG A 400 -11.00 0.46 -8.42
C ARG A 400 -10.77 -0.80 -9.26
N ASP A 401 -10.92 -0.66 -10.57
CA ASP A 401 -10.36 -1.61 -11.54
C ASP A 401 -8.84 -1.65 -11.39
N GLY A 402 -8.25 -2.84 -11.43
CA GLY A 402 -6.80 -2.96 -11.39
C GLY A 402 -6.29 -4.39 -11.34
N LEU A 403 -4.98 -4.51 -11.16
CA LEU A 403 -4.29 -5.79 -11.04
C LEU A 403 -3.92 -6.07 -9.57
N ILE A 404 -4.20 -7.28 -9.11
CA ILE A 404 -3.74 -7.76 -7.82
C ILE A 404 -2.25 -8.09 -7.90
N TRP A 405 -1.51 -7.61 -6.91
CA TRP A 405 -0.13 -7.98 -6.62
C TRP A 405 -0.06 -8.54 -5.20
N ARG A 406 0.09 -9.87 -5.11
CA ARG A 406 0.15 -10.62 -3.85
C ARG A 406 0.68 -12.04 -4.09
N LEU A 407 1.79 -12.40 -3.45
CA LEU A 407 2.25 -13.78 -3.39
C LEU A 407 1.45 -14.59 -2.37
N LYS A 408 1.35 -15.90 -2.58
CA LYS A 408 0.67 -16.83 -1.68
C LYS A 408 1.17 -16.68 -0.24
N GLY A 409 0.25 -16.57 0.71
CA GLY A 409 0.55 -16.41 2.13
C GLY A 409 1.05 -15.02 2.56
N ASN A 410 1.17 -14.03 1.67
CA ASN A 410 1.42 -12.65 2.07
C ASN A 410 0.19 -12.06 2.79
N LEU A 411 0.41 -11.17 3.75
CA LEU A 411 -0.67 -10.57 4.54
C LEU A 411 -1.33 -9.38 3.82
N ALA A 412 -0.56 -8.56 3.11
CA ALA A 412 -1.09 -7.52 2.24
C ALA A 412 -1.56 -8.05 0.89
N ALA A 413 -2.70 -7.51 0.44
CA ALA A 413 -3.07 -7.49 -0.97
C ALA A 413 -2.87 -6.09 -1.52
N TYR A 414 -2.12 -5.97 -2.61
CA TYR A 414 -2.00 -4.72 -3.35
C TYR A 414 -2.90 -4.74 -4.59
N LEU A 415 -3.59 -3.63 -4.83
CA LEU A 415 -4.30 -3.34 -6.07
C LEU A 415 -3.57 -2.22 -6.79
N VAL A 416 -3.10 -2.49 -8.00
CA VAL A 416 -2.29 -1.56 -8.79
C VAL A 416 -3.14 -0.96 -9.91
N LEU A 417 -3.18 0.37 -9.93
CA LEU A 417 -3.85 1.17 -10.95
C LEU A 417 -2.78 1.75 -11.88
N ASN A 418 -2.94 1.56 -13.18
CA ASN A 418 -2.08 2.18 -14.20
C ASN A 418 -2.97 2.67 -15.35
N ASN A 419 -3.43 3.91 -15.25
CA ASN A 419 -4.29 4.55 -16.24
C ASN A 419 -3.77 5.96 -16.58
N ALA A 420 -4.42 6.69 -17.48
CA ALA A 420 -3.93 8.00 -17.95
C ALA A 420 -3.90 9.09 -16.87
N ASN A 421 -4.64 8.91 -15.77
CA ASN A 421 -4.76 9.89 -14.70
C ASN A 421 -4.14 9.42 -13.38
N GLU A 422 -3.87 8.12 -13.22
CA GLU A 422 -3.50 7.54 -11.94
C GLU A 422 -2.45 6.44 -12.13
N PHE A 423 -1.36 6.54 -11.36
CA PHE A 423 -0.40 5.46 -11.16
C PHE A 423 -0.20 5.23 -9.66
N VAL A 424 -1.13 4.46 -9.11
CA VAL A 424 -1.36 4.35 -7.67
C VAL A 424 -1.40 2.88 -7.27
N ARG A 425 -0.90 2.58 -6.07
CA ARG A 425 -1.08 1.28 -5.41
C ARG A 425 -1.91 1.45 -4.17
N LEU A 426 -2.93 0.61 -4.03
CA LEU A 426 -3.79 0.54 -2.85
C LEU A 426 -3.47 -0.75 -2.10
N ARG A 427 -3.25 -0.68 -0.79
CA ARG A 427 -2.96 -1.87 0.02
C ARG A 427 -4.10 -2.15 0.98
N TYR A 428 -4.49 -3.42 1.06
CA TYR A 428 -5.48 -3.94 2.00
C TYR A 428 -4.80 -4.89 2.97
N LEU A 429 -4.99 -4.67 4.27
CA LEU A 429 -4.37 -5.41 5.36
C LEU A 429 -5.40 -5.92 6.38
N HIS A 430 -4.95 -6.86 7.20
CA HIS A 430 -5.74 -7.53 8.25
C HIS A 430 -6.91 -8.40 7.76
N MET A 431 -6.92 -8.74 6.46
CA MET A 431 -7.69 -9.87 5.92
C MET A 431 -6.99 -11.19 6.25
N ASN A 432 -7.73 -12.30 6.19
CA ASN A 432 -7.13 -13.62 6.40
C ASN A 432 -6.39 -14.10 5.14
N PRO A 433 -5.08 -14.38 5.22
CA PRO A 433 -4.27 -14.78 4.07
C PRO A 433 -4.67 -16.14 3.49
N ASP A 434 -5.14 -17.08 4.31
CA ASP A 434 -5.61 -18.38 3.83
C ASP A 434 -6.89 -18.24 3.01
N TYR A 435 -7.78 -17.31 3.41
CA TYR A 435 -9.00 -17.01 2.64
C TYR A 435 -8.67 -16.29 1.34
N MET A 436 -7.78 -15.30 1.37
CA MET A 436 -7.29 -14.64 0.15
C MET A 436 -6.64 -15.62 -0.83
N ASP A 437 -5.85 -16.58 -0.33
CA ASP A 437 -5.25 -17.64 -1.14
C ASP A 437 -6.31 -18.56 -1.76
N ALA A 438 -7.30 -18.99 -0.96
CA ALA A 438 -8.38 -19.86 -1.41
C ALA A 438 -9.29 -19.20 -2.46
N GLU A 439 -9.50 -17.89 -2.35
CA GLU A 439 -10.28 -17.08 -3.29
C GLU A 439 -9.45 -16.60 -4.50
N GLY A 440 -8.19 -17.03 -4.62
CA GLY A 440 -7.33 -16.68 -5.75
C GLY A 440 -6.98 -15.19 -5.84
N LEU A 441 -6.96 -14.46 -4.72
CA LEU A 441 -6.48 -13.09 -4.64
C LEU A 441 -4.95 -13.06 -4.68
N LEU A 442 -4.41 -13.39 -5.85
CA LEU A 442 -3.00 -13.60 -6.12
C LEU A 442 -2.52 -12.73 -7.30
N THR A 443 -1.20 -12.52 -7.35
CA THR A 443 -0.51 -11.80 -8.41
C THR A 443 -1.02 -12.19 -9.80
N GLY A 444 -1.43 -11.20 -10.59
CA GLY A 444 -1.90 -11.37 -11.96
C GLY A 444 -3.43 -11.38 -12.12
N ARG A 445 -4.19 -11.53 -11.04
CA ARG A 445 -5.66 -11.43 -11.09
C ARG A 445 -6.09 -10.00 -11.37
N GLN A 446 -6.90 -9.79 -12.41
CA GLN A 446 -7.62 -8.53 -12.61
C GLN A 446 -8.88 -8.53 -11.76
N VAL A 447 -9.22 -7.37 -11.21
CA VAL A 447 -10.46 -7.15 -10.45
C VAL A 447 -11.15 -5.89 -10.95
N SER A 448 -12.47 -5.83 -10.81
CA SER A 448 -13.27 -4.66 -11.13
C SER A 448 -13.61 -3.83 -9.90
N GLU A 449 -13.81 -2.52 -10.07
CA GLU A 449 -14.33 -1.65 -9.03
C GLU A 449 -15.64 -2.24 -8.45
N GLY A 450 -15.65 -2.48 -7.14
CA GLY A 450 -16.82 -2.99 -6.43
C GLY A 450 -16.87 -4.50 -6.26
N GLU A 451 -15.99 -5.24 -6.94
CA GLU A 451 -15.83 -6.67 -6.74
C GLU A 451 -15.45 -6.97 -5.28
N ILE A 452 -16.13 -7.93 -4.65
CA ILE A 452 -15.77 -8.38 -3.30
C ILE A 452 -14.45 -9.15 -3.39
N ILE A 453 -13.41 -8.64 -2.74
CA ILE A 453 -12.05 -9.20 -2.73
C ILE A 453 -11.64 -9.76 -1.37
N GLY A 454 -12.54 -9.69 -0.38
CA GLY A 454 -12.30 -10.28 0.92
C GLY A 454 -13.30 -9.83 1.97
N LYS A 455 -12.93 -10.08 3.23
CA LYS A 455 -13.74 -9.75 4.40
C LYS A 455 -12.89 -9.10 5.47
N VAL A 456 -13.49 -8.16 6.19
CA VAL A 456 -12.88 -7.57 7.39
C VAL A 456 -12.64 -8.71 8.38
N ALA A 457 -11.44 -8.76 8.97
CA ALA A 457 -11.04 -9.80 9.91
C ALA A 457 -10.23 -9.21 11.07
N THR A 458 -9.59 -10.07 11.86
CA THR A 458 -8.79 -9.67 13.03
C THR A 458 -7.33 -10.09 12.90
N TRP A 459 -6.87 -10.26 11.65
CA TRP A 459 -5.59 -10.89 11.36
C TRP A 459 -4.42 -9.92 11.62
N GLY A 460 -3.62 -10.21 12.65
CA GLY A 460 -2.32 -9.58 12.85
C GLY A 460 -1.23 -10.48 12.27
N ASP A 461 -0.68 -11.34 13.11
CA ASP A 461 0.20 -12.45 12.71
C ASP A 461 -0.54 -13.80 12.72
N TYR A 462 -1.78 -13.78 13.20
CA TYR A 462 -2.70 -14.88 13.41
C TYR A 462 -4.10 -14.26 13.62
N GLU A 463 -5.16 -15.07 13.50
CA GLU A 463 -6.53 -14.66 13.83
C GLU A 463 -6.58 -14.07 15.24
N SER A 464 -7.32 -12.99 15.44
CA SER A 464 -7.40 -12.26 16.71
C SER A 464 -6.11 -11.58 17.16
N GLY A 465 -5.11 -11.45 16.28
CA GLY A 465 -3.84 -10.76 16.54
C GLY A 465 -3.93 -9.22 16.55
N THR A 466 -5.01 -8.66 16.01
CA THR A 466 -5.35 -7.23 16.03
C THR A 466 -6.87 -7.03 16.23
N SER A 467 -7.37 -5.79 16.26
CA SER A 467 -8.81 -5.50 16.32
C SER A 467 -9.53 -5.90 15.02
N TYR A 468 -10.85 -5.84 15.02
CA TYR A 468 -11.72 -6.01 13.88
C TYR A 468 -11.79 -4.73 13.04
N HIS A 469 -10.94 -4.68 12.01
CA HIS A 469 -10.87 -3.54 11.09
C HIS A 469 -10.18 -3.94 9.78
N LEU A 470 -10.34 -3.09 8.76
CA LEU A 470 -9.50 -3.07 7.57
C LEU A 470 -8.40 -2.02 7.81
N HIS A 471 -7.15 -2.36 7.53
CA HIS A 471 -6.10 -1.35 7.37
C HIS A 471 -5.89 -1.08 5.88
N PHE A 472 -5.96 0.19 5.48
CA PHE A 472 -5.93 0.61 4.08
C PHE A 472 -4.82 1.64 3.84
N ASN A 473 -3.98 1.41 2.84
CA ASN A 473 -2.87 2.32 2.50
C ASN A 473 -2.92 2.75 1.04
N MET A 474 -2.14 3.78 0.72
CA MET A 474 -1.93 4.25 -0.63
C MET A 474 -0.45 4.58 -0.87
N GLN A 475 0.04 4.23 -2.05
CA GLN A 475 1.34 4.68 -2.56
C GLN A 475 1.20 5.29 -3.94
N VAL A 476 2.05 6.25 -4.22
CA VAL A 476 2.20 6.85 -5.55
C VAL A 476 3.66 6.79 -5.99
N VAL A 477 3.90 6.78 -7.31
CA VAL A 477 5.25 6.75 -7.86
C VAL A 477 5.85 8.16 -7.93
N THR A 478 6.95 8.37 -7.23
CA THR A 478 7.77 9.60 -7.29
C THR A 478 9.08 9.32 -8.03
N LYS A 479 9.93 10.34 -8.20
CA LYS A 479 11.31 10.12 -8.70
C LYS A 479 12.16 9.23 -7.78
N SER A 480 11.71 9.00 -6.55
CA SER A 480 12.35 8.14 -5.55
C SER A 480 11.68 6.75 -5.44
N GLY A 481 10.71 6.45 -6.29
CA GLY A 481 9.96 5.19 -6.31
C GLY A 481 8.58 5.30 -5.66
N TRP A 482 8.01 4.17 -5.27
CA TRP A 482 6.70 4.12 -4.60
C TRP A 482 6.78 4.65 -3.18
N VAL A 483 6.04 5.71 -2.86
CA VAL A 483 6.09 6.38 -1.55
C VAL A 483 4.72 6.31 -0.88
N TRP A 484 4.68 6.00 0.42
CA TRP A 484 3.45 6.03 1.22
C TRP A 484 2.89 7.45 1.30
N VAL A 485 1.62 7.62 0.93
CA VAL A 485 0.87 8.89 1.05
C VAL A 485 -0.35 8.71 1.95
N ASN A 486 -0.84 9.81 2.51
CA ASN A 486 -2.00 9.77 3.38
C ASN A 486 -3.28 9.50 2.55
N PRO A 487 -3.99 8.36 2.73
CA PRO A 487 -5.17 8.08 1.93
C PRO A 487 -6.43 8.78 2.46
N TYR A 488 -6.35 9.51 3.58
CA TYR A 488 -7.50 10.02 4.33
C TYR A 488 -8.47 10.85 3.47
N MET A 489 -7.99 11.83 2.71
CA MET A 489 -8.88 12.65 1.89
C MET A 489 -9.45 11.92 0.68
N SER A 490 -8.73 10.92 0.16
CA SER A 490 -9.28 10.01 -0.86
C SER A 490 -10.41 9.15 -0.28
N LEU A 491 -10.27 8.72 0.99
CA LEU A 491 -11.31 7.99 1.71
C LEU A 491 -12.52 8.87 2.02
N VAL A 492 -12.32 10.12 2.46
CA VAL A 492 -13.41 11.09 2.67
C VAL A 492 -14.21 11.26 1.37
N LEU A 493 -13.57 11.58 0.25
CA LEU A 493 -14.26 11.77 -1.03
C LEU A 493 -15.04 10.52 -1.46
N SER A 494 -14.41 9.34 -1.37
CA SER A 494 -15.06 8.09 -1.76
C SER A 494 -16.23 7.71 -0.85
N TYR A 495 -16.16 8.04 0.45
CA TYR A 495 -17.24 7.82 1.39
C TYR A 495 -18.40 8.78 1.16
N GLU A 496 -18.13 10.07 0.91
CA GLU A 496 -19.17 11.04 0.53
C GLU A 496 -19.93 10.60 -0.71
N LYS A 497 -19.22 10.13 -1.74
CA LYS A 497 -19.83 9.56 -2.95
C LYS A 497 -20.68 8.32 -2.63
N MET A 498 -20.21 7.43 -1.75
CA MET A 498 -20.94 6.23 -1.33
C MET A 498 -22.24 6.57 -0.59
N ILE A 499 -22.21 7.51 0.36
CA ILE A 499 -23.40 7.92 1.14
C ILE A 499 -24.26 8.97 0.41
N ARG A 500 -23.82 9.42 -0.77
CA ARG A 500 -24.44 10.48 -1.58
C ARG A 500 -24.65 11.78 -0.80
N GLY A 501 -23.71 12.10 0.08
CA GLY A 501 -23.80 13.24 0.98
C GLY A 501 -22.42 13.76 1.36
N ARG A 502 -22.26 15.08 1.30
CA ARG A 502 -21.06 15.80 1.71
C ARG A 502 -20.94 15.76 3.23
N GLY A 503 -19.77 15.39 3.72
CA GLY A 503 -19.42 15.46 5.11
C GLY A 503 -19.01 16.87 5.53
N THR A 504 -19.01 17.10 6.84
CA THR A 504 -18.58 18.36 7.45
C THR A 504 -17.24 18.15 8.15
N GLU A 505 -16.22 18.89 7.71
CA GLU A 505 -14.95 18.98 8.43
C GLU A 505 -15.15 19.78 9.71
N LEU A 506 -14.76 19.22 10.84
CA LEU A 506 -14.81 19.88 12.14
C LEU A 506 -13.53 20.66 12.40
N LYS A 507 -13.70 21.88 12.89
CA LYS A 507 -12.64 22.76 13.37
C LYS A 507 -12.51 22.65 14.89
N GLU A 508 -11.37 23.08 15.41
CA GLU A 508 -11.17 23.17 16.86
C GLU A 508 -12.26 24.06 17.48
N GLY A 509 -12.92 23.56 18.53
CA GLY A 509 -14.02 24.23 19.22
C GLY A 509 -15.42 23.95 18.63
N ASP A 510 -15.53 23.29 17.48
CA ASP A 510 -16.84 22.91 16.94
C ASP A 510 -17.54 21.88 17.85
N PRO A 511 -18.88 21.94 17.98
CA PRO A 511 -19.63 20.97 18.77
C PRO A 511 -19.48 19.57 18.17
N LEU A 512 -19.09 18.63 19.01
CA LEU A 512 -18.98 17.23 18.59
C LEU A 512 -20.36 16.57 18.56
N PRO A 513 -20.64 15.73 17.55
CA PRO A 513 -21.84 14.89 17.56
C PRO A 513 -21.83 14.01 18.83
N PRO A 514 -23.00 13.81 19.47
CA PRO A 514 -23.08 13.00 20.67
C PRO A 514 -22.67 11.56 20.38
N VAL A 515 -21.89 10.96 21.29
CA VAL A 515 -21.60 9.53 21.25
C VAL A 515 -22.92 8.77 21.49
N PRO A 516 -23.31 7.82 20.61
CA PRO A 516 -24.52 7.04 20.82
C PRO A 516 -24.48 6.31 22.18
N ALA A 517 -25.58 6.36 22.93
CA ALA A 517 -25.68 5.70 24.24
C ALA A 517 -25.64 4.17 24.12
N LYS A 518 -26.10 3.62 23.00
CA LYS A 518 -26.06 2.18 22.71
C LYS A 518 -25.01 1.90 21.64
N PRO A 519 -24.10 0.95 21.86
CA PRO A 519 -23.15 0.54 20.84
C PRO A 519 -23.89 -0.19 19.71
N PRO A 520 -23.45 -0.08 18.44
CA PRO A 520 -24.02 -0.85 17.34
C PRO A 520 -23.53 -2.29 17.46
N VAL A 521 -24.12 -3.04 18.37
CA VAL A 521 -23.80 -4.45 18.64
C VAL A 521 -24.89 -5.32 18.07
N ILE A 522 -24.47 -6.35 17.36
CA ILE A 522 -25.33 -7.46 16.96
C ILE A 522 -24.84 -8.68 17.74
N LEU A 523 -25.71 -9.28 18.55
CA LEU A 523 -25.39 -10.58 19.14
C LEU A 523 -25.51 -11.62 18.02
N ASN A 524 -24.43 -12.35 17.75
CA ASN A 524 -24.48 -13.44 16.80
C ASN A 524 -25.52 -14.45 17.32
N PRO A 525 -26.58 -14.81 16.57
CA PRO A 525 -27.41 -15.93 16.98
C PRO A 525 -26.46 -17.11 17.16
N SER A 526 -26.43 -17.67 18.37
CA SER A 526 -25.65 -18.88 18.61
C SER A 526 -25.96 -19.83 17.45
N LEU A 527 -24.94 -20.43 16.84
CA LEU A 527 -25.14 -21.72 16.19
C LEU A 527 -25.69 -22.62 17.30
N VAL A 528 -27.01 -22.62 17.47
CA VAL A 528 -27.72 -23.56 18.32
C VAL A 528 -27.25 -24.89 17.78
N ALA A 529 -26.51 -25.60 18.62
CA ALA A 529 -26.00 -26.92 18.34
C ALA A 529 -27.11 -27.69 17.64
N ALA A 530 -26.81 -28.22 16.44
CA ALA A 530 -27.71 -29.09 15.72
C ALA A 530 -28.39 -30.01 16.72
N ASP A 531 -29.71 -29.86 16.84
CA ASP A 531 -30.55 -30.70 17.67
C ASP A 531 -30.17 -32.14 17.36
N LYS A 532 -29.53 -32.78 18.33
CA LYS A 532 -29.37 -34.23 18.32
C LYS A 532 -30.77 -34.79 18.48
N THR A 533 -31.45 -34.98 17.36
CA THR A 533 -32.51 -35.97 17.26
C THR A 533 -31.89 -37.30 17.67
N ALA A 534 -32.33 -37.81 18.82
CA ALA A 534 -31.91 -39.08 19.34
C ALA A 534 -32.38 -40.20 18.40
N PRO A 535 -31.53 -41.15 17.99
CA PRO A 535 -32.00 -42.46 17.61
C PRO A 535 -32.13 -43.31 18.87
N ALA A 536 -33.26 -43.99 18.95
CA ALA A 536 -33.54 -45.02 19.93
C ALA A 536 -32.52 -46.19 19.82
N ASN A 537 -32.12 -46.69 20.98
CA ASN A 537 -31.65 -48.05 21.30
C ASN A 537 -30.73 -48.79 20.31
N GLY A 538 -29.49 -49.03 20.75
CA GLY A 538 -28.62 -50.06 20.17
C GLY A 538 -27.26 -50.14 20.84
N ALA A 539 -27.11 -51.10 21.76
CA ALA A 539 -25.94 -51.80 22.29
C ALA A 539 -24.54 -51.13 22.39
N ALA A 540 -23.92 -51.38 23.55
CA ALA A 540 -22.65 -50.86 24.02
C ALA A 540 -21.40 -51.34 23.26
N THR A 541 -20.38 -50.47 23.20
CA THR A 541 -18.97 -50.84 23.40
C THR A 541 -18.20 -49.63 23.96
N GLN A 542 -17.47 -49.84 25.05
CA GLN A 542 -16.60 -48.85 25.70
C GLN A 542 -15.40 -48.52 24.79
N ALA A 543 -15.13 -47.23 24.59
CA ALA A 543 -13.86 -46.74 24.06
C ALA A 543 -13.43 -45.49 24.85
N GLU A 544 -12.17 -45.50 25.30
CA GLU A 544 -11.56 -44.53 26.21
C GLU A 544 -11.60 -43.08 25.71
N LYS A 545 -11.83 -42.14 26.64
CA LYS A 545 -11.68 -40.69 26.43
C LYS A 545 -10.19 -40.29 26.41
N PRO A 546 -9.68 -39.58 25.39
CA PRO A 546 -8.40 -38.88 25.50
C PRO A 546 -8.57 -37.51 26.19
N LYS A 547 -7.53 -37.14 26.94
CA LYS A 547 -7.42 -35.97 27.84
C LYS A 547 -7.59 -34.60 27.14
N ALA A 548 -8.81 -34.08 27.08
CA ALA A 548 -9.12 -32.72 26.60
C ALA A 548 -8.55 -31.57 27.49
N LYS A 549 -8.25 -31.84 28.77
CA LYS A 549 -7.72 -30.81 29.70
C LYS A 549 -6.27 -30.38 29.42
N SER A 550 -5.46 -31.22 28.76
CA SER A 550 -4.04 -30.91 28.49
C SER A 550 -3.82 -29.89 27.36
N ILE A 551 -4.80 -29.74 26.47
CA ILE A 551 -4.65 -28.93 25.24
C ILE A 551 -4.94 -27.45 25.53
N LEU A 552 -5.99 -27.16 26.31
CA LEU A 552 -6.36 -25.78 26.69
C LEU A 552 -5.26 -25.07 27.50
N GLU A 553 -4.54 -25.80 28.35
CA GLU A 553 -3.45 -25.23 29.15
C GLU A 553 -2.19 -24.97 28.32
N LYS A 554 -1.91 -25.83 27.32
CA LYS A 554 -0.84 -25.63 26.34
C LYS A 554 -1.13 -24.45 25.40
N VAL A 555 -2.39 -24.24 25.02
CA VAL A 555 -2.83 -23.07 24.21
C VAL A 555 -2.69 -21.77 25.01
N ARG A 556 -3.10 -21.74 26.29
CA ARG A 556 -2.92 -20.57 27.17
C ARG A 556 -1.46 -20.24 27.46
N LYS A 557 -0.57 -21.23 27.58
CA LYS A 557 0.88 -21.00 27.71
C LYS A 557 1.54 -20.47 26.43
N LYS A 558 1.01 -20.81 25.24
CA LYS A 558 1.52 -20.31 23.95
C LYS A 558 1.24 -18.82 23.75
N ILE A 559 0.10 -18.32 24.25
CA ILE A 559 -0.31 -16.91 24.15
C ILE A 559 0.60 -15.98 24.97
N ARG A 560 1.18 -16.45 26.08
CA ARG A 560 1.98 -15.61 27.00
C ARG A 560 3.44 -15.38 26.60
N ARG A 561 3.93 -15.97 25.50
CA ARG A 561 5.36 -15.90 25.11
C ARG A 561 5.63 -15.41 23.68
N TYR A 562 4.65 -14.82 22.99
CA TYR A 562 4.93 -14.11 21.75
C TYR A 562 5.42 -12.69 22.06
N ARG A 563 6.74 -12.55 22.29
CA ARG A 563 7.40 -11.30 21.87
C ARG A 563 7.13 -11.18 20.37
N ARG A 564 6.30 -10.20 19.95
CA ARG A 564 6.06 -9.88 18.53
C ARG A 564 7.44 -9.89 17.84
N LYS A 565 7.62 -10.78 16.85
CA LYS A 565 8.86 -10.87 16.08
C LYS A 565 9.14 -9.50 15.44
N PRO A 566 10.41 -9.15 15.16
CA PRO A 566 10.69 -8.00 14.30
C PRO A 566 9.95 -8.21 12.97
N ARG A 567 9.05 -7.29 12.65
CA ARG A 567 8.18 -7.32 11.46
C ARG A 567 8.98 -6.93 10.23
N THR A 568 8.63 -7.54 9.11
CA THR A 568 8.99 -7.04 7.79
C THR A 568 7.73 -6.60 7.06
N GLU A 569 7.80 -5.64 6.15
CA GLU A 569 6.68 -5.11 5.35
C GLU A 569 6.34 -6.07 4.18
N THR A 570 6.83 -7.31 4.22
CA THR A 570 6.31 -8.46 3.45
C THR A 570 5.76 -9.57 4.35
N ASP A 571 6.06 -9.50 5.66
CA ASP A 571 5.29 -10.21 6.69
C ASP A 571 3.99 -9.42 7.00
N GLU A 572 3.89 -8.14 6.66
CA GLU A 572 2.66 -7.32 6.59
C GLU A 572 2.52 -6.83 5.15
#